data_AF-A0A6J4HZ26-F1
#
_entry.id   AF-A0A6J4HZ26-F1
#
_cell.length_a   1.000
_cell.length_b   1.000
_cell.length_c   1.000
_cell.angle_alpha   90.00
_cell.angle_beta   90.00
_cell.angle_gamma   90.00
#
_symmetry.space_group_name_H-M   'P 1'
#
loop_
_entity.id
_entity.type
_entity.pdbx_description
1 polymer ?
#
loop_
_entity_poly.entity_id
_entity_poly.type
_entity_poly.pdbx_seq_one_letter_code
_entity_poly.pdbx_strand_id
1 'polypeptide(L)' 'MPAIVTTDLRLNEPRYASLPNIMKARKKPIETVTPADLGVDPAPRLSTLKVEEPPKRQAGKKVGSVAELVEKLRNEAKVI' A
#
# COMPACT_ATOMS: atom_id res chain seq x y z
N MET A 1 -8.90 17.58 -22.94
CA MET A 1 -7.96 16.44 -23.12
C MET A 1 -8.45 15.27 -22.28
N PRO A 2 -8.69 14.09 -22.86
CA PRO A 2 -8.89 12.86 -22.09
C PRO A 2 -7.52 12.30 -21.66
N ALA A 3 -7.35 11.99 -20.38
CA ALA A 3 -6.14 11.38 -19.83
C ALA A 3 -6.50 10.41 -18.70
N ILE A 4 -5.64 9.43 -18.45
CA ILE A 4 -5.74 8.51 -17.32
C ILE A 4 -4.65 8.88 -16.33
N VAL A 5 -5.01 9.06 -15.06
CA VAL A 5 -4.10 9.51 -14.00
C VAL A 5 -4.18 8.56 -12.81
N THR A 6 -3.03 8.06 -12.36
CA THR A 6 -2.87 7.34 -11.10
C THR A 6 -2.19 8.27 -10.09
N THR A 7 -2.67 8.31 -8.85
CA THR A 7 -2.19 9.24 -7.82
C THR A 7 -1.37 8.52 -6.76
N ASP A 8 -0.18 9.03 -6.47
CA ASP A 8 0.67 8.57 -5.35
C ASP A 8 0.32 9.30 -4.04
N LEU A 9 0.76 8.74 -2.90
CA LEU A 9 0.57 9.30 -1.56
C LEU A 9 1.11 10.73 -1.39
N ARG A 10 2.12 11.13 -2.16
CA ARG A 10 2.73 12.46 -2.07
C ARG A 10 1.91 13.56 -2.76
N LEU A 11 0.81 13.21 -3.42
CA LEU A 11 0.02 14.17 -4.18
C LEU A 11 -0.68 15.20 -3.27
N ASN A 12 -1.26 14.76 -2.16
CA ASN A 12 -2.01 15.61 -1.24
C ASN A 12 -2.23 14.94 0.13
N GLU A 13 -2.74 15.72 1.08
CA GLU A 13 -3.27 15.24 2.36
C GLU A 13 -4.81 15.14 2.28
N PRO A 14 -5.40 13.94 2.36
CA PRO A 14 -6.85 13.79 2.31
C PRO A 14 -7.56 14.50 3.47
N ARG A 15 -8.52 15.37 3.16
CA ARG A 15 -9.34 16.05 4.18
C ARG A 15 -10.31 15.10 4.89
N TYR A 16 -10.64 15.40 6.15
CA TYR A 16 -11.72 14.72 6.85
C TYR A 16 -13.11 15.04 6.24
N ALA A 17 -13.99 14.04 6.20
CA ALA A 17 -15.37 14.23 5.79
C ALA A 17 -16.19 14.83 6.96
N SER A 18 -16.88 15.93 6.71
CA SER A 18 -17.76 16.53 7.72
C SER A 18 -19.05 15.72 7.90
N LEU A 19 -19.64 15.75 9.11
CA LEU A 19 -20.92 15.08 9.40
C LEU A 19 -22.03 15.41 8.39
N PRO A 20 -22.23 16.69 7.98
CA PRO A 20 -23.22 17.01 6.94
C PRO A 20 -22.95 16.33 5.60
N ASN A 21 -21.67 16.21 5.21
CA ASN A 21 -21.28 15.57 3.95
C ASN A 21 -21.45 14.05 4.00
N ILE A 22 -21.21 13.42 5.15
CA ILE A 22 -21.47 11.99 5.36
C ILE A 22 -22.98 11.71 5.21
N MET A 23 -23.83 12.53 5.83
CA MET A 23 -25.29 12.37 5.72
C MET A 23 -25.80 12.58 4.29
N LYS A 24 -25.22 13.52 3.54
CA LYS A 24 -25.53 13.72 2.10
C LYS A 24 -25.05 12.55 1.26
N ALA A 25 -23.83 12.05 1.49
CA ALA A 25 -23.25 10.94 0.75
C ALA A 25 -24.09 9.67 0.88
N ARG A 26 -24.60 9.37 2.09
CA ARG A 26 -25.49 8.20 2.32
C ARG A 26 -26.78 8.24 1.51
N LYS A 27 -27.28 9.43 1.16
CA LYS A 27 -28.51 9.60 0.37
C LYS A 27 -28.26 9.53 -1.14
N LYS A 28 -27.01 9.59 -1.60
CA LYS A 28 -26.71 9.51 -3.03
C LYS A 28 -26.97 8.09 -3.51
N PRO A 29 -27.69 7.89 -4.62
CA PRO A 29 -27.86 6.57 -5.20
C PRO A 29 -26.50 6.02 -5.62
N ILE A 30 -26.27 4.75 -5.30
CA ILE A 30 -25.13 3.97 -5.80
C ILE A 30 -25.71 2.99 -6.79
N GLU A 31 -25.35 3.14 -8.05
CA GLU A 31 -25.74 2.21 -9.10
C GLU A 31 -24.89 0.94 -8.99
N THR A 32 -25.55 -0.21 -8.95
CA THR A 32 -24.89 -1.52 -8.92
C THR A 32 -25.00 -2.12 -10.31
N VAL A 33 -23.86 -2.22 -10.99
CA VAL A 33 -23.74 -2.78 -12.34
C VAL A 33 -22.88 -4.03 -12.27
N THR A 34 -23.28 -5.09 -12.97
CA THR A 34 -22.51 -6.32 -13.10
C THR A 34 -21.56 -6.26 -14.29
N PRO A 35 -20.45 -7.02 -14.31
CA PRO A 35 -19.59 -7.11 -15.50
C PRO A 35 -20.35 -7.57 -16.76
N ALA A 36 -21.40 -8.38 -16.60
CA ALA A 36 -22.25 -8.85 -17.69
C ALA A 36 -23.02 -7.71 -18.38
N ASP A 37 -23.47 -6.72 -17.63
CA ASP A 37 -24.16 -5.53 -18.17
C ASP A 37 -23.24 -4.69 -19.08
N LEU A 38 -21.92 -4.83 -18.93
CA LEU A 38 -20.90 -4.15 -19.72
C LEU A 38 -20.27 -5.05 -20.79
N GLY A 39 -20.70 -6.32 -20.90
CA GLY A 39 -20.12 -7.29 -21.83
C GLY A 39 -18.68 -7.69 -21.53
N VAL A 40 -18.25 -7.60 -20.27
CA VAL A 40 -16.87 -7.91 -19.85
C VAL A 40 -16.81 -9.28 -19.18
N ASP A 41 -15.86 -10.12 -19.61
CA ASP A 41 -15.56 -11.42 -18.99
C ASP A 41 -14.62 -11.25 -17.77
N PRO A 42 -15.07 -11.55 -16.54
CA PRO A 42 -14.25 -11.46 -15.34
C PRO A 42 -13.37 -12.70 -15.09
N ALA A 43 -13.32 -13.68 -15.99
CA ALA A 43 -12.54 -14.91 -15.80
C ALA A 43 -11.06 -14.62 -15.48
N PRO A 44 -10.53 -15.12 -14.36
CA PRO A 44 -9.12 -14.96 -14.02
C PRO A 44 -8.21 -15.59 -15.07
N ARG A 45 -7.22 -14.83 -15.55
CA ARG A 45 -6.17 -15.35 -16.44
C ARG A 45 -4.95 -15.88 -15.69
N LEU A 46 -4.90 -15.68 -14.37
CA LEU A 46 -3.78 -16.02 -13.50
C LEU A 46 -4.28 -16.85 -12.32
N SER A 47 -3.47 -17.84 -11.92
CA SER A 47 -3.71 -18.66 -10.74
C SER A 47 -2.73 -18.32 -9.63
N THR A 48 -3.23 -17.98 -8.44
CA THR A 48 -2.39 -17.83 -7.24
C THR A 48 -1.91 -19.21 -6.78
N LEU A 49 -0.63 -19.51 -7.00
CA LEU A 49 -0.06 -20.83 -6.69
C LEU A 49 0.23 -21.02 -5.20
N LYS A 50 0.72 -19.96 -4.55
CA LYS A 50 1.21 -20.03 -3.17
C LYS A 50 1.20 -18.65 -2.53
N VAL A 51 0.90 -18.60 -1.23
CA VAL A 51 1.03 -17.40 -0.39
C VAL A 51 1.78 -17.85 0.87
N GLU A 52 2.90 -17.20 1.15
CA GLU A 52 3.71 -17.46 2.34
C GLU A 52 4.07 -16.16 3.02
N GLU A 53 4.25 -16.23 4.34
CA GLU A 53 4.79 -15.10 5.09
C GLU A 53 6.26 -14.85 4.68
N PRO A 54 6.71 -13.58 4.64
CA PRO A 54 8.11 -13.28 4.42
C PRO A 54 8.97 -13.86 5.54
N PRO A 55 10.25 -14.15 5.28
CA PRO A 55 11.16 -14.65 6.31
C PRO A 55 11.25 -13.68 7.48
N LYS A 56 11.18 -14.21 8.70
CA LYS A 56 11.30 -13.40 9.92
C LYS A 56 12.66 -12.72 9.95
N ARG A 57 12.67 -11.41 10.23
CA ARG A 57 13.90 -10.64 10.42
C ARG A 57 14.70 -11.22 11.59
N GLN A 58 16.00 -11.44 11.39
CA GLN A 58 16.90 -11.83 12.48
C GLN A 58 16.97 -10.72 13.54
N ALA A 59 17.10 -11.11 14.81
CA ALA A 59 17.20 -10.14 15.89
C ALA A 59 18.42 -9.23 15.70
N GLY A 60 18.21 -7.91 15.83
CA GLY A 60 19.29 -6.93 15.81
C GLY A 60 20.08 -6.90 17.12
N LYS A 61 21.24 -6.25 17.11
CA LYS A 61 22.07 -6.02 18.29
C LYS A 61 22.03 -4.54 18.68
N LYS A 62 21.76 -4.23 19.95
CA LYS A 62 21.93 -2.88 20.50
C LYS A 62 23.41 -2.64 20.76
N VAL A 63 23.89 -1.42 20.50
CA VAL A 63 25.28 -1.01 20.72
C VAL A 63 25.34 0.11 21.74
N GLY A 64 26.44 0.19 22.49
CA GLY A 64 26.61 1.15 23.59
C GLY A 64 27.20 2.49 23.15
N SER A 65 27.74 2.58 21.93
CA SER A 65 28.38 3.81 21.45
C SER A 65 28.34 3.97 19.92
N VAL A 66 28.61 5.19 19.45
CA VAL A 66 28.73 5.50 18.01
C VAL A 66 29.94 4.80 17.38
N ALA A 67 31.07 4.69 18.10
CA ALA A 67 32.25 4.01 17.59
C ALA A 67 31.97 2.52 17.33
N GLU A 68 31.30 1.85 18.26
CA GLU A 68 30.87 0.46 18.13
C GLU A 68 29.87 0.27 16.97
N LEU A 69 28.99 1.25 16.73
CA LEU A 69 28.09 1.23 15.58
C LEU A 69 28.86 1.25 14.26
N VAL A 70 29.81 2.19 14.12
CA VAL A 70 30.60 2.36 12.89
C VAL A 70 31.46 1.12 12.62
N GLU A 71 32.08 0.56 13.66
CA GLU A 71 32.87 -0.67 13.54
C GLU A 71 32.03 -1.84 13.01
N LYS A 72 30.85 -2.08 13.60
CA LYS A 72 29.95 -3.15 13.16
C LYS A 72 29.38 -2.92 11.76
N LEU A 73 29.10 -1.66 11.41
CA LEU A 73 28.61 -1.33 10.07
C LEU A 73 29.67 -1.55 8.98
N ARG A 74 30.94 -1.24 9.25
CA ARG A 74 32.06 -1.47 8.31
C ARG A 74 32.43 -2.95 8.21
N ASN A 75 32.58 -3.63 9.35
CA ASN A 75 33.21 -4.95 9.40
C ASN A 75 32.19 -6.10 9.28
N GLU A 76 31.04 -6.01 9.95
CA GLU A 76 30.04 -7.09 10.00
C GLU A 76 28.98 -6.91 8.91
N ALA A 77 28.36 -5.73 8.85
CA ALA A 77 27.24 -5.46 7.95
C ALA A 77 27.66 -5.00 6.54
N LYS A 78 28.87 -4.46 6.38
CA LYS A 78 29.47 -3.98 5.11
C LYS A 78 28.57 -3.04 4.30
N VAL A 79 27.90 -2.11 4.98
CA VAL A 79 26.94 -1.19 4.36
C VAL A 79 27.51 0.23 4.22
N ILE A 80 28.67 0.48 4.81
CA ILE A 80 29.41 1.75 4.81
C ILE A 80 30.92 1.43 4.77
#